data_AF-A0AAV4Z0V0-F1
#
_entry.id   AF-A0AAV4Z0V0-F1
#
_cell.length_a   1.000
_cell.length_b   1.000
_cell.length_c   1.000
_cell.angle_alpha   90.00
_cell.angle_beta   90.00
_cell.angle_gamma   90.00
#
_symmetry.space_group_name_H-M   'P 1'
#
loop_
_entity.id
_entity.type
_entity.pdbx_description
1 polymer ?
#
loop_
_entity_poly.entity_id
_entity_poly.type
_entity_poly.pdbx_seq_one_letter_code
_entity_poly.pdbx_strand_id
1 'polypeptide(L)' 'MLFIAMPMKYMFDNPILVKYVGMGHGVLFIAFLVVLFVVCEKQKWSLKMFILGLIASILPFGPFVFDAKLKKMEQPVQA' A
#
# COMPACT_ATOMS: atom_id res chain seq x y z
N MET A 1 -9.23 -4.51 -6.71
CA MET A 1 -8.94 -5.61 -7.67
C MET A 1 -10.06 -6.64 -7.78
N LEU A 2 -10.64 -7.14 -6.68
CA LEU A 2 -11.60 -8.25 -6.74
C LEU A 2 -12.94 -7.95 -7.45
N PHE A 3 -13.52 -6.76 -7.30
CA PHE A 3 -14.86 -6.45 -7.82
C PHE A 3 -14.94 -6.17 -9.33
N ILE A 4 -13.80 -5.87 -9.99
CA ILE A 4 -13.75 -5.57 -11.43
C ILE A 4 -13.03 -6.68 -12.21
N ALA A 5 -11.97 -7.26 -11.64
CA ALA A 5 -11.17 -8.27 -12.33
C ALA A 5 -11.85 -9.64 -12.39
N MET A 6 -12.63 -10.04 -11.38
CA MET A 6 -13.34 -11.33 -11.35
C MET A 6 -14.50 -11.43 -12.36
N PRO A 7 -15.43 -10.45 -12.48
CA PRO A 7 -16.48 -10.53 -13.48
C PRO A 7 -15.91 -10.46 -14.91
N MET A 8 -14.87 -9.64 -15.13
CA MET A 8 -14.24 -9.51 -16.45
C MET A 8 -13.42 -10.75 -16.86
N LYS A 9 -12.77 -11.45 -15.90
CA LYS A 9 -12.07 -12.72 -16.14
C LYS A 9 -13.03 -13.84 -16.61
N TYR A 10 -14.27 -13.84 -16.11
CA TYR A 10 -15.28 -14.83 -16.49
C TYR A 10 -16.02 -14.48 -17.79
N MET A 11 -16.14 -13.20 -18.12
CA MET A 11 -16.82 -12.74 -19.34
C MET A 11 -15.94 -12.77 -20.60
N PHE A 12 -14.61 -12.69 -20.47
CA PHE A 12 -13.70 -12.58 -21.62
C PHE A 12 -12.78 -13.79 -21.83
N ASP A 13 -12.87 -14.83 -20.99
CA ASP A 13 -12.03 -16.06 -20.98
C ASP A 13 -10.49 -15.82 -21.04
N ASN A 14 -10.07 -14.56 -20.98
CA ASN A 14 -8.70 -14.15 -21.25
C ASN A 14 -8.08 -13.57 -19.97
N PRO A 15 -7.22 -14.34 -19.26
CA PRO A 15 -6.62 -13.93 -17.99
C PRO A 15 -5.55 -12.84 -18.13
N ILE A 16 -5.31 -12.32 -19.34
CA ILE A 16 -4.31 -11.30 -19.65
C ILE A 16 -4.47 -10.03 -18.80
N LEU A 17 -5.68 -9.52 -18.65
CA LEU A 17 -5.94 -8.30 -17.85
C LEU A 17 -5.57 -8.49 -16.37
N VAL A 18 -5.90 -9.65 -15.81
CA VAL A 18 -5.56 -9.98 -14.41
C VAL A 18 -4.05 -10.11 -14.22
N LYS A 19 -3.35 -10.66 -15.22
CA LYS A 19 -1.89 -10.81 -15.19
C LYS A 19 -1.18 -9.46 -15.21
N TYR A 20 -1.53 -8.55 -16.13
CA TYR A 20 -0.91 -7.23 -16.21
C TYR A 20 -1.23 -6.35 -15.00
N VAL A 21 -2.48 -6.38 -14.55
CA VAL A 21 -2.90 -5.61 -13.37
C VAL A 21 -2.28 -6.18 -12.08
N GLY A 22 -2.17 -7.50 -11.96
CA GLY A 22 -1.48 -8.17 -10.85
C GLY A 22 0.02 -7.86 -10.83
N MET A 23 0.68 -7.89 -11.99
CA MET A 23 2.09 -7.46 -12.13
C MET A 23 2.28 -5.99 -11.76
N GLY A 24 1.43 -5.09 -12.27
CA GLY A 24 1.47 -3.66 -11.93
C GLY A 24 1.29 -3.43 -10.44
N HIS A 25 0.35 -4.13 -9.81
CA HIS A 25 0.13 -4.01 -8.36
C HIS A 25 1.31 -4.57 -7.54
N GLY A 26 1.90 -5.69 -7.95
CA GLY A 26 3.07 -6.27 -7.31
C GLY A 26 4.29 -5.33 -7.33
N VAL A 27 4.52 -4.65 -8.46
CA VAL A 27 5.57 -3.64 -8.58
C VAL A 27 5.31 -2.45 -7.64
N LEU A 28 4.08 -1.94 -7.59
CA LEU A 28 3.71 -0.87 -6.66
C LEU A 28 3.88 -1.29 -5.19
N PHE A 29 3.61 -2.56 -4.87
CA PHE A 29 3.77 -3.09 -3.52
C PHE A 29 5.25 -3.12 -3.09
N ILE A 30 6.15 -3.61 -3.95
CA ILE A 30 7.59 -3.60 -3.66
C ILE A 30 8.11 -2.16 -3.53
N ALA A 31 7.69 -1.26 -4.42
CA ALA A 31 8.06 0.16 -4.32
C ALA A 31 7.62 0.77 -2.99
N PHE A 32 6.40 0.46 -2.52
CA PHE A 32 5.92 0.90 -1.21
C PHE A 32 6.75 0.34 -0.05
N LEU A 33 7.12 -0.95 -0.09
CA LEU A 33 7.98 -1.55 0.94
C LEU A 33 9.34 -0.87 1.05
N VAL A 34 9.96 -0.52 -0.09
CA VAL A 34 11.23 0.20 -0.11
C VAL A 34 11.08 1.58 0.52
N VAL A 35 10.04 2.34 0.15
CA VAL A 35 9.78 3.66 0.73
C VAL A 35 9.51 3.55 2.24
N LEU A 36 8.71 2.57 2.67
CA LEU A 36 8.40 2.33 4.08
C LEU A 36 9.67 2.02 4.88
N PHE A 37 10.57 1.20 4.33
CA PHE A 37 11.85 0.90 4.96
C PHE A 37 12.73 2.14 5.11
N VAL A 38 12.89 2.93 4.05
CA VAL A 38 13.68 4.17 4.06
C VAL A 38 13.13 5.19 5.06
N VAL A 39 11.81 5.37 5.12
CA VAL A 39 11.17 6.28 6.09
C VAL A 39 11.33 5.76 7.51
N CYS A 40 11.22 4.45 7.72
CA CYS A 40 11.40 3.83 9.03
C CYS A 40 12.82 4.05 9.57
N GLU A 41 13.84 3.93 8.71
CA GLU A 41 15.23 4.24 9.07
C GLU A 41 15.43 5.73 9.35
N LYS A 42 14.90 6.62 8.49
CA LYS A 42 15.06 8.07 8.66
C LYS A 42 14.39 8.61 9.92
N GLN A 43 13.17 8.16 10.24
CA GLN A 43 12.43 8.62 11.42
C GLN A 43 12.65 7.77 12.68
N LYS A 44 13.54 6.77 12.64
CA LYS A 44 13.79 5.83 13.75
C LYS A 44 12.48 5.29 14.34
N TRP A 45 11.51 4.99 13.49
CA TRP A 45 10.23 4.49 13.96
C TRP A 45 10.39 3.12 14.63
N SER A 46 9.64 2.92 15.71
CA SER A 46 9.56 1.62 16.38
C SER A 46 9.12 0.52 15.41
N LEU A 47 9.63 -0.71 15.58
CA LEU A 47 9.17 -1.91 14.88
C LEU A 47 7.63 -2.03 14.82
N LYS A 48 6.91 -1.51 15.83
CA LYS A 48 5.44 -1.47 15.85
C LYS A 48 4.85 -0.62 14.71
N MET A 49 5.44 0.54 14.41
CA MET A 49 5.01 1.41 13.31
C MET A 49 5.33 0.79 11.95
N PHE A 50 6.46 0.10 11.82
CA PHE A 50 6.81 -0.65 10.61
C PHE A 50 5.81 -1.78 10.32
N ILE A 51 5.45 -2.57 11.35
CA ILE A 51 4.42 -3.61 11.25
C ILE A 51 3.05 -3.01 10.89
N LEU A 52 2.70 -1.87 11.47
CA LEU A 52 1.44 -1.19 11.17
C LEU A 52 1.41 -0.66 9.73
N GLY A 53 2.53 -0.15 9.22
CA GLY A 53 2.71 0.25 7.82
C GLY A 53 2.65 -0.93 6.85
N LEU A 54 3.18 -2.10 7.24
CA LEU A 54 3.05 -3.35 6.47
C LEU A 54 1.60 -3.83 6.39
N ILE A 55 0.88 -3.87 7.52
CA ILE A 55 -0.54 -4.25 7.57
C ILE A 55 -1.36 -3.24 6.75
N ALA A 56 -1.05 -1.96 6.87
CA ALA A 56 -1.64 -0.92 6.06
C ALA A 56 -1.40 -1.16 4.56
N SER A 57 -0.18 -1.54 4.15
CA SER A 57 0.13 -1.82 2.74
C SER A 57 -0.63 -2.99 2.11
N ILE A 58 -1.06 -3.96 2.92
CA ILE A 58 -1.85 -5.11 2.46
C ILE A 58 -3.28 -4.67 2.13
N LEU A 59 -3.80 -3.68 2.86
CA LEU A 59 -5.12 -3.13 2.60
C LEU A 59 -5.01 -2.07 1.49
N PRO A 60 -5.83 -2.14 0.42
CA PRO A 60 -5.73 -1.20 -0.72
C PRO A 60 -5.88 0.29 -0.32
N PHE A 61 -6.49 0.57 0.84
CA PHE A 61 -6.63 1.92 1.40
C PHE A 61 -5.80 2.15 2.67
N GLY A 62 -5.07 1.14 3.14
CA GLY A 62 -4.29 1.27 4.37
C GLY A 62 -3.15 2.29 4.28
N PRO A 63 -2.41 2.45 3.15
CA PRO A 63 -1.40 3.50 3.04
C PRO A 63 -1.99 4.89 3.22
N PHE A 64 -3.18 5.14 2.69
CA PHE A 64 -3.90 6.42 2.85
C PHE A 64 -4.31 6.68 4.31
N VAL A 65 -4.79 5.66 5.02
CA VAL A 65 -5.15 5.78 6.44
C VAL A 65 -3.90 5.94 7.31
N PHE A 66 -2.80 5.28 6.96
CA PHE A 66 -1.53 5.39 7.64
C PHE A 66 -0.91 6.78 7.43
N ASP A 67 -0.93 7.30 6.21
CA ASP A 67 -0.53 8.67 5.87
C ASP A 67 -1.38 9.71 6.62
N ALA A 68 -2.70 9.54 6.65
CA ALA A 68 -3.59 10.40 7.42
C ALA A 68 -3.31 10.34 8.94
N LYS A 69 -2.95 9.16 9.48
CA LYS A 69 -2.53 9.00 10.88
C LYS A 69 -1.19 9.67 11.16
N LEU A 70 -0.23 9.56 10.24
CA LEU A 70 1.08 10.19 10.34
C LEU A 70 0.98 11.71 10.29
N LYS A 71 0.21 12.25 9.35
CA LYS A 71 -0.08 13.68 9.25
C LYS A 71 -0.72 14.24 10.53
N LYS A 72 -1.52 13.42 11.22
CA LYS A 72 -2.12 13.76 12.51
C LYS A 72 -1.15 13.67 13.69
N MET A 73 -0.09 12.85 13.59
CA MET A 73 1.00 12.76 14.57
C MET A 73 2.07 13.83 14.37
N GLU A 74 2.31 14.30 13.14
CA GLU A 74 3.27 15.38 12.82
C GLU A 74 2.69 16.80 13.07
N GLN A 75 1.40 16.93 13.40
CA GLN A 75 0.77 18.21 13.74
C GLN A 75 0.77 18.49 15.26
N PRO A 76 1.95 18.73 15.88
CA PRO A 76 2.03 19.76 16.90
C PRO A 76 3.02 20.89 16.57
N VAL A 77 3.63 20.92 15.38
CA VAL A 77 4.59 22.00 15.01
C VAL A 77 4.40 22.45 13.56
N GLN A 78 3.32 23.15 13.28
CA GLN A 78 3.33 24.25 12.31
C GLN A 78 2.20 25.19 12.72
N ALA A 79 2.62 26.24 13.43
CA ALA A 79 1.83 27.38 13.86
C ALA A 79 1.28 28.19 12.67
#